data_AF-A0A1G1FRP6-F1
#
_entry.id   AF-A0A1G1FRP6-F1
#
_cell.length_a   1.000
_cell.length_b   1.000
_cell.length_c   1.000
_cell.angle_alpha   90.00
_cell.angle_beta   90.00
_cell.angle_gamma   90.00
#
_symmetry.space_group_name_H-M   'P 1'
#
loop_
_entity.id
_entity.type
_entity.pdbx_description
1 polymer ?
#
loop_
_entity_poly.entity_id
_entity_poly.type
_entity_poly.pdbx_seq_one_letter_code
_entity_poly.pdbx_strand_id
1 'polypeptide(L)'
;MRYVLVFVLVIVASTATVAYGGKKNNPSRETTLLASEVAGKIVSRPGTTVSVTAPDSCRLHISFESVNASFDLPLQGSTVSLADAEDGLIVENKSMTRKIKDRAPEAFERLTLRFNRTTVKSVMKTFSDAIASCNANVPSVVAVN
;
A
#
# COMPACT_ATOMS: atom_id res chain seq x y z
N MET A 1 -5.71 -54.15 9.40
CA MET A 1 -4.55 -53.24 9.22
C MET A 1 -5.10 -51.88 8.81
N ARG A 2 -4.63 -50.82 9.47
CA ARG A 2 -5.25 -49.49 9.55
C ARG A 2 -5.08 -48.72 8.24
N TYR A 3 -6.19 -48.26 7.66
CA TYR A 3 -6.22 -47.26 6.60
C TYR A 3 -5.83 -45.90 7.18
N VAL A 4 -4.72 -45.32 6.71
CA VAL A 4 -4.31 -43.96 7.04
C VAL A 4 -5.09 -43.01 6.14
N LEU A 5 -6.06 -42.32 6.73
CA LEU A 5 -6.80 -41.21 6.12
C LEU A 5 -5.82 -40.05 5.86
N VAL A 6 -5.48 -39.85 4.59
CA VAL A 6 -4.79 -38.63 4.12
C VAL A 6 -5.81 -37.50 4.13
N PHE A 7 -5.73 -36.64 5.15
CA PHE A 7 -6.43 -35.35 5.16
C PHE A 7 -5.78 -34.43 4.12
N VAL A 8 -6.34 -34.40 2.91
CA VAL A 8 -6.06 -33.35 1.95
C VAL A 8 -6.79 -32.10 2.43
N LEU A 9 -6.08 -31.26 3.19
CA LEU A 9 -6.55 -29.93 3.56
C LEU A 9 -6.48 -29.04 2.31
N VAL A 10 -7.53 -29.08 1.49
CA VAL A 10 -7.76 -28.08 0.44
C VAL A 10 -8.13 -26.78 1.16
N ILE A 11 -7.14 -25.92 1.40
CA ILE A 11 -7.40 -24.54 1.77
C ILE A 11 -8.01 -23.89 0.54
N VAL A 12 -9.35 -23.83 0.53
CA VAL A 12 -10.11 -22.99 -0.38
C VAL A 12 -9.65 -21.56 -0.09
N ALA A 13 -8.77 -21.04 -0.95
CA ALA A 13 -8.49 -19.63 -1.01
C ALA A 13 -9.81 -18.96 -1.38
N SER A 14 -10.52 -18.48 -0.36
CA SER A 14 -11.68 -17.61 -0.52
C SER A 14 -11.22 -16.40 -1.32
N THR A 15 -11.36 -16.46 -2.65
CA THR A 15 -11.36 -15.26 -3.47
C THR A 15 -12.60 -14.50 -3.06
N ALA A 16 -12.45 -13.61 -2.08
CA ALA A 16 -13.40 -12.54 -1.86
C ALA A 16 -13.35 -11.68 -3.12
N THR A 17 -14.15 -12.05 -4.12
CA THR A 17 -14.56 -11.17 -5.20
C THR A 17 -15.42 -10.09 -4.57
N VAL A 18 -14.76 -9.08 -4.00
CA VAL A 18 -15.41 -7.83 -3.61
C VAL A 18 -15.95 -7.22 -4.89
N ALA A 19 -17.28 -7.27 -5.05
CA ALA A 19 -18.00 -6.58 -6.10
C ALA A 19 -17.75 -5.06 -5.92
N TYR A 20 -16.85 -4.51 -6.73
CA TYR A 20 -16.47 -3.10 -6.71
C TYR A 20 -17.56 -2.21 -7.34
N GLY A 21 -18.72 -2.12 -6.70
CA GLY A 21 -19.85 -1.25 -7.05
C GLY A 21 -19.84 0.10 -6.33
N GLY A 22 -18.67 0.74 -6.18
CA GLY A 22 -18.52 1.99 -5.41
C GLY A 22 -18.32 3.23 -6.27
N LYS A 23 -18.92 4.35 -5.86
CA LYS A 23 -18.77 5.70 -6.45
C LYS A 23 -17.28 6.04 -6.68
N LYS A 24 -16.95 6.59 -7.86
CA LYS A 24 -15.63 7.16 -8.16
C LYS A 24 -15.29 8.21 -7.09
N ASN A 25 -14.06 8.25 -6.58
CA ASN A 25 -13.57 9.17 -5.52
C ASN A 25 -13.96 8.82 -4.07
N ASN A 26 -14.06 7.52 -3.72
CA ASN A 26 -14.15 7.09 -2.32
C ASN A 26 -12.74 6.75 -1.79
N PRO A 27 -12.19 7.48 -0.80
CA PRO A 27 -10.82 7.25 -0.33
C PRO A 27 -10.57 5.83 0.16
N SER A 28 -11.52 5.24 0.90
CA SER A 28 -11.37 3.87 1.41
C SER A 28 -11.25 2.85 0.28
N ARG A 29 -12.02 3.02 -0.81
CA ARG A 29 -11.95 2.14 -1.97
C ARG A 29 -10.62 2.29 -2.71
N GLU A 30 -10.22 3.52 -3.02
CA GLU A 30 -9.00 3.76 -3.78
C GLU A 30 -7.75 3.35 -2.98
N THR A 31 -7.72 3.59 -1.67
CA THR A 31 -6.63 3.15 -0.79
C THR A 31 -6.57 1.62 -0.66
N THR A 32 -7.72 0.94 -0.64
CA THR A 32 -7.77 -0.54 -0.64
C THR A 32 -7.27 -1.11 -1.97
N LEU A 33 -7.69 -0.51 -3.10
CA LEU A 33 -7.19 -0.87 -4.44
C LEU A 33 -5.69 -0.68 -4.51
N LEU A 34 -5.19 0.47 -4.01
CA LEU A 34 -3.77 0.75 -3.93
C LEU A 34 -3.02 -0.33 -3.12
N ALA A 35 -3.52 -0.70 -1.94
CA ALA A 35 -2.89 -1.73 -1.13
C ALA A 35 -2.78 -3.07 -1.88
N SER A 36 -3.86 -3.50 -2.54
CA SER A 36 -3.86 -4.74 -3.32
C SER A 36 -2.92 -4.70 -4.54
N GLU A 37 -2.88 -3.56 -5.23
CA GLU A 37 -2.05 -3.35 -6.41
C GLU A 37 -0.56 -3.34 -6.03
N VAL A 38 -0.21 -2.68 -4.92
CA VAL A 38 1.18 -2.57 -4.45
C VAL A 38 1.68 -3.89 -3.86
N ALA A 39 0.86 -4.60 -3.07
CA ALA A 39 1.25 -5.85 -2.41
C ALA A 39 1.87 -6.89 -3.36
N GLY A 40 1.24 -7.10 -4.52
CA GLY A 40 1.68 -8.10 -5.49
C GLY A 40 2.77 -7.63 -6.45
N LYS A 41 3.19 -6.36 -6.38
CA LYS A 41 4.01 -5.73 -7.43
C LYS A 41 5.31 -5.11 -6.91
N ILE A 42 5.46 -4.92 -5.59
CA ILE A 42 6.74 -4.48 -5.01
C ILE A 42 7.81 -5.53 -5.31
N VAL A 43 8.92 -5.08 -5.91
CA VAL A 43 10.12 -5.89 -6.08
C VAL A 43 10.82 -6.00 -4.73
N SER A 44 10.81 -7.19 -4.14
CA SER A 44 11.49 -7.50 -2.88
C SER A 44 12.65 -8.47 -3.09
N ARG A 45 13.53 -8.59 -2.08
CA ARG A 45 14.61 -9.58 -2.10
C ARG A 45 14.03 -10.99 -1.84
N PRO A 46 14.65 -12.06 -2.36
CA PRO A 46 14.28 -13.43 -2.01
C PRO A 46 14.23 -13.62 -0.48
N GLY A 47 13.19 -14.32 -0.01
CA GLY A 47 12.96 -14.51 1.43
C GLY A 47 12.38 -13.30 2.16
N THR A 48 12.01 -12.22 1.46
CA THR A 48 11.29 -11.08 2.04
C THR A 48 9.80 -11.18 1.74
N THR A 49 9.02 -11.48 2.77
CA THR A 49 7.56 -11.28 2.75
C THR A 49 7.26 -9.78 2.86
N VAL A 50 6.48 -9.28 1.91
CA VAL A 50 5.96 -7.91 1.93
C VAL A 50 4.45 -7.98 2.13
N SER A 51 3.95 -7.31 3.15
CA SER A 51 2.52 -7.17 3.39
C SER A 51 2.12 -5.72 3.25
N VAL A 52 1.04 -5.45 2.52
CA VAL A 52 0.53 -4.10 2.29
C VAL A 52 -0.94 -4.06 2.68
N THR A 53 -1.30 -3.09 3.52
CA THR A 53 -2.66 -2.94 4.04
C THR A 53 -3.08 -1.47 4.01
N ALA A 54 -4.40 -1.26 4.06
CA ALA A 54 -5.02 0.06 4.18
C ALA A 54 -5.68 0.16 5.56
N PRO A 55 -4.94 0.54 6.62
CA PRO A 55 -5.49 0.57 7.99
C PRO A 55 -6.62 1.60 8.16
N ASP A 56 -6.65 2.64 7.35
CA ASP A 56 -7.73 3.62 7.29
C ASP A 56 -7.94 4.11 5.85
N SER A 57 -8.88 5.04 5.66
CA SER A 57 -9.29 5.51 4.34
C SER A 57 -8.21 6.25 3.56
N CYS A 58 -7.16 6.76 4.21
CA CYS A 58 -6.13 7.60 3.61
C CYS A 58 -4.72 7.28 4.09
N ARG A 59 -4.47 6.02 4.46
CA ARG A 59 -3.17 5.54 4.89
C ARG A 59 -2.86 4.19 4.26
N LEU A 60 -1.64 4.05 3.78
CA LEU A 60 -1.06 2.81 3.31
C LEU A 60 -0.02 2.33 4.33
N HIS A 61 -0.12 1.09 4.76
CA HIS A 61 0.86 0.46 5.64
C HIS A 61 1.58 -0.65 4.88
N ILE A 62 2.92 -0.61 4.89
CA ILE A 62 3.78 -1.59 4.20
C ILE A 62 4.71 -2.21 5.24
N SER A 63 4.68 -3.52 5.42
CA SER A 63 5.59 -4.25 6.29
C SER A 63 6.50 -5.19 5.51
N PHE A 64 7.74 -5.31 5.97
CA PHE A 64 8.77 -6.17 5.43
C PHE A 64 9.25 -7.09 6.56
N GLU A 65 8.75 -8.32 6.59
CA GLU A 65 8.93 -9.23 7.73
C GLU A 65 10.40 -9.61 7.95
N SER A 66 11.12 -9.90 6.88
CA SER A 66 12.52 -10.35 6.92
C SER A 66 13.48 -9.32 7.54
N VAL A 67 13.13 -8.04 7.50
CA VAL A 67 13.91 -6.93 8.08
C VAL A 67 13.22 -6.29 9.28
N ASN A 68 12.11 -6.88 9.75
CA ASN A 68 11.26 -6.38 10.84
C ASN A 68 11.01 -4.87 10.76
N ALA A 69 10.72 -4.37 9.56
CA ALA A 69 10.47 -2.96 9.30
C ALA A 69 9.06 -2.74 8.77
N SER A 70 8.42 -1.66 9.19
CA SER A 70 7.16 -1.21 8.63
C SER A 70 7.20 0.28 8.31
N PHE A 71 6.39 0.68 7.35
CA PHE A 71 6.24 2.04 6.86
C PHE A 71 4.76 2.39 6.88
N ASP A 72 4.45 3.52 7.50
CA ASP A 72 3.12 4.12 7.50
C ASP A 72 3.16 5.36 6.63
N LEU A 73 2.34 5.34 5.57
CA LEU A 73 2.27 6.36 4.55
C LEU A 73 0.88 7.00 4.56
N PRO A 74 0.72 8.18 5.14
CA PRO A 74 -0.43 9.02 4.84
C PRO A 74 -0.46 9.31 3.33
N LEU A 75 -1.65 9.29 2.72
CA LEU A 75 -1.84 9.64 1.31
C LEU A 75 -2.29 11.09 1.12
N GLN A 76 -2.93 11.66 2.14
CA GLN A 76 -3.31 13.07 2.13
C GLN A 76 -2.06 13.95 2.17
N GLY A 77 -1.98 14.91 1.24
CA GLY A 77 -0.82 15.78 1.08
C GLY A 77 0.41 15.10 0.50
N SER A 78 0.30 13.85 0.04
CA SER A 78 1.39 13.12 -0.58
C SER A 78 1.54 13.47 -2.06
N THR A 79 2.76 13.31 -2.56
CA THR A 79 3.04 13.32 -4.00
C THR A 79 3.61 11.96 -4.41
N VAL A 80 3.43 11.62 -5.68
CA VAL A 80 4.03 10.42 -6.29
C VAL A 80 4.68 10.81 -7.61
N SER A 81 5.89 10.32 -7.85
CA SER A 81 6.63 10.54 -9.09
C SER A 81 7.41 9.29 -9.49
N LEU A 82 7.81 9.21 -10.76
CA LEU A 82 8.73 8.17 -11.23
C LEU A 82 10.14 8.47 -10.72
N ALA A 83 10.86 7.44 -10.31
CA ALA A 83 12.30 7.55 -10.08
C ALA A 83 13.05 7.66 -11.41
N ASP A 84 14.07 8.51 -11.47
CA ASP A 84 14.82 8.86 -12.70
C ASP A 84 15.40 7.66 -13.47
N ALA A 85 15.69 6.55 -12.79
CA ALA A 85 16.26 5.34 -13.39
C ALA A 85 15.21 4.39 -14.03
N GLU A 86 13.93 4.79 -14.04
CA GLU A 86 12.75 3.94 -14.26
C GLU A 86 12.70 2.75 -13.26
N ASP A 87 11.54 2.10 -13.09
CA ASP A 87 11.36 0.94 -12.19
C ASP A 87 11.16 1.29 -10.70
N GLY A 88 10.95 2.56 -10.39
CA GLY A 88 10.65 3.01 -9.03
C GLY A 88 9.60 4.11 -8.99
N LEU A 89 8.82 4.11 -7.92
CA LEU A 89 8.00 5.25 -7.53
C LEU A 89 8.58 5.89 -6.29
N ILE A 90 8.69 7.21 -6.32
CA ILE A 90 9.03 8.03 -5.18
C ILE A 90 7.72 8.56 -4.62
N VAL A 91 7.46 8.27 -3.36
CA VAL A 91 6.34 8.82 -2.60
C VAL A 91 6.91 9.80 -1.59
N GLU A 92 6.41 11.03 -1.58
CA GLU A 92 6.85 12.07 -0.64
C GLU A 92 5.68 12.56 0.21
N ASN A 93 5.90 12.64 1.51
CA ASN A 93 4.97 13.18 2.51
C ASN A 93 5.70 13.41 3.84
N LYS A 94 5.53 14.58 4.45
CA LYS A 94 6.23 14.98 5.68
C LYS A 94 5.84 14.19 6.93
N SER A 95 4.72 13.47 6.86
CA SER A 95 4.12 12.73 7.96
C SER A 95 4.31 11.22 7.84
N MET A 96 5.21 10.73 6.97
CA MET A 96 5.52 9.31 6.94
C MET A 96 6.36 8.91 8.14
N THR A 97 6.10 7.69 8.61
CA THR A 97 6.85 7.12 9.73
C THR A 97 7.30 5.71 9.38
N ARG A 98 8.52 5.37 9.81
CA ARG A 98 9.03 4.01 9.74
C ARG A 98 9.22 3.47 11.15
N LYS A 99 8.95 2.19 11.32
CA LYS A 99 9.22 1.47 12.56
C LYS A 99 10.12 0.30 12.23
N ILE A 100 11.24 0.22 12.93
CA ILE A 100 12.15 -0.93 12.90
C ILE A 100 12.08 -1.56 14.28
N LYS A 101 12.06 -2.89 14.34
CA LYS A 101 12.08 -3.61 15.62
C LYS A 101 13.21 -3.11 16.51
N ASP A 102 12.89 -2.94 17.80
CA ASP A 102 13.82 -2.48 18.84
C ASP A 102 14.35 -1.05 18.62
N ARG A 103 13.69 -0.24 17.77
CA ARG A 103 13.97 1.19 17.58
C ARG A 103 12.73 2.04 17.81
N ALA A 104 12.95 3.29 18.18
CA ALA A 104 11.89 4.29 18.19
C ALA A 104 11.35 4.50 16.76
N PRO A 105 10.06 4.83 16.59
CA PRO A 105 9.53 5.26 15.29
C PRO A 105 10.29 6.50 14.78
N GLU A 106 10.64 6.49 13.50
CA GLU A 106 11.41 7.55 12.86
C GLU A 106 10.55 8.21 11.77
N ALA A 107 10.48 9.54 11.79
CA ALA A 107 9.85 10.29 10.71
C ALA A 107 10.79 10.33 9.49
N PHE A 108 10.21 10.31 8.30
CA PHE A 108 10.94 10.48 7.05
C PHE A 108 10.02 11.08 5.99
N GLU A 109 10.58 11.72 4.96
CA GLU A 109 9.77 12.48 4.01
C GLU A 109 9.68 11.84 2.62
N ARG A 110 10.48 10.80 2.36
CA ARG A 110 10.61 10.19 1.03
C ARG A 110 10.77 8.67 1.11
N LEU A 111 9.88 7.92 0.44
CA LEU A 111 9.98 6.48 0.22
C LEU A 111 10.19 6.19 -1.25
N THR A 112 11.17 5.36 -1.59
CA THR A 112 11.29 4.79 -2.94
C THR A 112 10.84 3.34 -2.94
N LEU A 113 9.77 3.04 -3.67
CA LEU A 113 9.25 1.69 -3.88
C LEU A 113 9.65 1.21 -5.27
N ARG A 114 10.25 0.02 -5.37
CA ARG A 114 10.66 -0.56 -6.65
C ARG A 114 9.57 -1.47 -7.20
N PHE A 115 9.34 -1.36 -8.51
CA PHE A 115 8.35 -2.13 -9.25
C PHE A 115 8.96 -2.67 -10.55
N ASN A 116 8.27 -3.60 -11.21
CA ASN A 116 8.65 -3.98 -12.57
C ASN A 116 8.31 -2.83 -13.55
N ARG A 117 9.13 -2.64 -14.59
CA ARG A 117 8.89 -1.71 -15.72
C ARG A 117 7.48 -1.79 -16.27
N THR A 118 6.95 -3.01 -16.39
CA THR A 118 5.64 -3.25 -16.99
C THR A 118 4.50 -2.82 -16.08
N THR A 119 4.71 -2.77 -14.77
CA THR A 119 3.66 -2.48 -13.78
C THR A 119 3.75 -1.07 -13.21
N VAL A 120 4.93 -0.43 -13.22
CA VAL A 120 5.18 0.86 -12.56
C VAL A 120 4.20 1.95 -12.97
N LYS A 121 3.81 2.03 -14.25
CA LYS A 121 2.84 3.02 -14.75
C LYS A 121 1.42 2.78 -14.21
N SER A 122 1.00 1.51 -14.14
CA SER A 122 -0.29 1.12 -13.56
C SER A 122 -0.33 1.48 -12.08
N VAL A 123 0.71 1.09 -11.34
CA VAL A 123 0.82 1.37 -9.90
C VAL A 123 0.87 2.88 -9.63
N MET A 124 1.59 3.65 -10.45
CA MET A 124 1.64 5.12 -10.33
C MET A 124 0.25 5.73 -10.48
N LYS A 125 -0.52 5.27 -11.47
CA LYS A 125 -1.88 5.76 -11.68
C LYS A 125 -2.76 5.46 -10.45
N THR A 126 -2.69 4.25 -9.90
CA THR A 126 -3.45 3.88 -8.70
C THR A 126 -3.04 4.71 -7.49
N PHE A 127 -1.75 5.01 -7.32
CA PHE A 127 -1.28 5.95 -6.29
C PHE A 127 -1.89 7.34 -6.48
N SER A 128 -1.80 7.89 -7.70
CA SER A 128 -2.35 9.21 -8.01
C SER A 128 -3.86 9.29 -7.76
N ASP A 129 -4.61 8.26 -8.14
CA ASP A 129 -6.06 8.20 -7.93
C ASP A 129 -6.41 8.17 -6.43
N ALA A 130 -5.69 7.37 -5.63
CA ALA A 130 -5.88 7.30 -4.18
C ALA A 130 -5.52 8.61 -3.47
N ILE A 131 -4.40 9.24 -3.84
CA ILE A 131 -3.99 10.56 -3.33
C ILE A 131 -5.03 11.61 -3.67
N ALA A 132 -5.49 11.67 -4.92
CA ALA A 132 -6.51 12.63 -5.34
C ALA A 132 -7.82 12.45 -4.57
N SER A 133 -8.25 11.21 -4.37
CA SER A 133 -9.42 10.86 -3.57
C SER A 133 -9.29 11.35 -2.11
N CYS A 134 -8.13 11.12 -1.49
CA CYS A 134 -7.85 11.58 -0.13
C CYS A 134 -7.81 13.10 0.01
N ASN A 135 -7.18 13.80 -0.95
CA ASN A 135 -7.10 15.25 -0.95
C ASN A 135 -8.47 15.92 -1.20
N ALA A 136 -9.35 15.29 -1.98
CA ALA A 136 -10.69 15.81 -2.24
C ALA A 136 -11.65 15.68 -1.04
N ASN A 137 -11.34 14.80 -0.08
CA ASN A 137 -12.17 14.55 1.10
C ASN A 137 -11.64 15.25 2.37
N VAL A 138 -10.71 16.20 2.22
CA VAL A 138 -10.35 17.11 3.29
C VAL A 138 -11.50 18.09 3.46
N PRO A 139 -12.19 18.13 4.61
CA PRO A 139 -13.17 19.18 4.84
C PRO A 139 -12.41 20.51 4.74
N SER A 140 -12.78 21.34 3.76
CA SER A 140 -12.35 22.73 3.70
C SER A 140 -12.67 23.32 5.06
N VAL A 141 -11.65 23.58 5.87
CA VAL A 141 -11.82 24.38 7.07
C VAL A 141 -12.33 25.71 6.54
N VAL A 142 -13.62 25.93 6.72
CA VAL A 142 -14.30 27.19 6.41
C VAL A 142 -13.48 28.25 7.13
N ALA A 143 -12.81 29.10 6.34
CA ALA A 143 -12.25 30.33 6.86
C ALA A 143 -13.43 31.10 7.44
N VAL A 144 -13.54 31.08 8.76
CA VAL A 144 -14.44 31.95 9.50
C VAL A 144 -13.80 33.33 9.39
N ASN A 145 -14.30 34.12 8.45
CA ASN A 145 -14.12 35.58 8.45
C ASN A 145 -14.97 36.19 9.57
#